data_AF-A0A3B0VNN8-F1
#
_entry.id   AF-A0A3B0VNN8-F1
#
_cell.length_a   1.000
_cell.length_b   1.000
_cell.length_c   1.000
_cell.angle_alpha   90.00
_cell.angle_beta   90.00
_cell.angle_gamma   90.00
#
_symmetry.space_group_name_H-M   'P 1'
#
loop_
_entity.id
_entity.type
_entity.pdbx_description
1 polymer ?
#
loop_
_entity_poly.entity_id
_entity_poly.type
_entity_poly.pdbx_seq_one_letter_code
_entity_poly.pdbx_strand_id
1 'polypeptide(L)'
;MDYLFLQMLFCLLIAAIIGGVIGWFLRSLSCNKLDVSKEDVKSFQAKINELEGENSKFKMLSQRFEEDANDLNAQIVKITKERDQFKERAYDIEASASSKAIGESEEFKDYYDIEEIEGIGKGFGKRLRSIDIATTTDLLAKSTTLEERELIIKTVKVEPVLVEAWINMANLIQVPGIRGQFAELLEASGITSIDSLAQQKPSDLTQKMKVVNEKEHRTRVNPTEEMVFEWIDAAKKLV
;
A
#
# COMPACT_ATOMS: atom_id res chain seq x y z
N MET A 1 47.20 83.63 -74.51
CA MET A 1 47.63 82.30 -74.02
C MET A 1 47.35 82.13 -72.53
N ASP A 2 47.50 83.19 -71.72
CA ASP A 2 47.41 83.10 -70.25
C ASP A 2 46.02 82.76 -69.68
N TYR A 3 44.93 83.12 -70.38
CA TYR A 3 43.56 82.84 -69.93
C TYR A 3 43.21 81.34 -69.90
N LEU A 4 43.71 80.57 -70.89
CA LEU A 4 43.49 79.12 -70.97
C LEU A 4 44.19 78.38 -69.83
N PHE A 5 45.40 78.82 -69.44
CA PHE A 5 46.15 78.24 -68.35
C PHE A 5 45.49 78.52 -66.98
N LEU A 6 44.99 79.74 -66.77
CA LEU A 6 44.29 80.11 -65.54
C LEU A 6 42.95 79.37 -65.39
N GLN A 7 42.21 79.17 -66.48
CA GLN A 7 40.97 78.39 -66.50
C GLN A 7 41.22 76.91 -66.19
N MET A 8 42.29 76.31 -66.73
CA MET A 8 42.68 74.94 -66.39
C MET A 8 43.06 74.79 -64.92
N LEU A 9 43.82 75.73 -64.35
CA LEU A 9 44.15 75.74 -62.92
C LEU A 9 42.92 75.89 -62.04
N PHE A 10 41.96 76.75 -62.42
CA PHE A 10 40.70 76.93 -61.69
C PHE A 10 39.85 75.64 -61.71
N CYS A 11 39.74 74.97 -62.86
CA CYS A 11 39.05 73.68 -62.97
C CYS A 11 39.71 72.59 -62.11
N LEU A 12 41.05 72.52 -62.09
CA LEU A 12 41.77 71.54 -61.26
C LEU A 12 41.59 71.83 -59.76
N LEU A 13 41.57 73.10 -59.37
CA LEU A 13 41.35 73.50 -57.98
C LEU A 13 39.92 73.19 -57.53
N ILE A 14 38.92 73.44 -58.37
CA ILE A 14 37.53 73.03 -58.10
C ILE A 14 37.42 71.50 -58.01
N ALA A 15 38.02 70.76 -58.94
CA ALA A 15 37.99 69.30 -58.91
C ALA A 15 38.64 68.73 -57.63
N ALA A 16 39.74 69.33 -57.16
CA ALA A 16 40.38 68.94 -55.91
C ALA A 16 39.49 69.24 -54.69
N ILE A 17 38.81 70.38 -54.66
CA ILE A 17 37.88 70.74 -53.57
C ILE A 17 36.68 69.78 -53.56
N ILE A 18 36.05 69.56 -54.71
CA ILE A 18 34.90 68.66 -54.83
C ILE A 18 35.30 67.23 -54.45
N GLY A 19 36.46 66.75 -54.94
CA GLY A 19 37.00 65.44 -54.58
C GLY A 19 37.28 65.32 -53.07
N GLY A 20 37.83 66.38 -52.45
CA GLY A 20 38.06 66.44 -51.01
C GLY A 20 36.76 66.39 -50.19
N VAL A 21 35.76 67.18 -50.57
CA VAL A 21 34.45 67.24 -49.90
C VAL A 21 33.69 65.93 -50.06
N ILE A 22 33.64 65.37 -51.26
CA ILE A 22 32.97 64.08 -51.52
C ILE A 22 33.71 62.96 -50.79
N GLY A 23 35.04 62.92 -50.83
CA GLY A 23 35.83 61.92 -50.12
C GLY A 23 35.65 61.99 -48.61
N TRP A 24 35.64 63.19 -48.04
CA TRP A 24 35.38 63.41 -46.62
C TRP A 24 33.95 62.98 -46.23
N PHE A 25 32.96 63.33 -47.05
CA PHE A 25 31.56 63.00 -46.81
C PHE A 25 31.31 61.48 -46.87
N LEU A 26 31.85 60.79 -47.89
CA LEU A 26 31.76 59.34 -48.02
C LEU A 26 32.46 58.61 -46.87
N ARG A 27 33.63 59.12 -46.43
CA ARG A 27 34.35 58.57 -45.28
C ARG A 27 33.59 58.80 -43.97
N SER A 28 33.01 59.97 -43.77
CA SER A 28 32.25 60.31 -42.56
C SER A 28 31.01 59.42 -42.39
N LEU A 29 30.30 59.11 -43.48
CA LEU A 29 29.12 58.25 -43.42
C LEU A 29 29.47 56.78 -43.15
N SER A 30 30.55 56.26 -43.75
CA SER A 30 30.98 54.87 -43.53
C SER A 30 31.58 54.64 -42.15
N CYS A 31 32.41 55.55 -41.64
CA CYS A 31 33.07 55.38 -40.34
C CYS A 31 32.04 55.32 -39.19
N ASN A 32 31.04 56.21 -39.17
CA ASN A 32 30.02 56.21 -38.11
C ASN A 32 29.23 54.90 -38.05
N LYS A 33 28.85 54.32 -39.21
CA LYS A 33 28.10 53.06 -39.26
C LYS A 33 28.96 51.85 -38.87
N LEU A 34 30.26 51.87 -39.23
CA LEU A 34 31.21 50.84 -38.84
C LEU A 34 31.55 50.87 -37.35
N ASP A 35 31.62 52.05 -36.74
CA ASP A 35 31.95 52.18 -35.31
C ASP A 35 30.77 51.78 -34.43
N VAL A 36 29.53 52.18 -34.78
CA VAL A 36 28.31 51.69 -34.11
C VAL A 36 28.20 50.16 -34.21
N SER A 37 28.44 49.61 -35.41
CA SER A 37 28.42 48.14 -35.59
C SER A 37 29.51 47.42 -34.80
N LYS A 38 30.69 48.02 -34.62
CA LYS A 38 31.77 47.44 -33.80
C LYS A 38 31.45 47.50 -32.30
N GLU A 39 30.81 48.56 -31.84
CA GLU A 39 30.33 48.67 -30.45
C GLU A 39 29.23 47.65 -30.16
N ASP A 40 28.27 47.49 -31.07
CA ASP A 40 27.23 46.48 -30.98
C ASP A 40 27.83 45.07 -30.92
N VAL A 41 28.77 44.74 -31.82
CA VAL A 41 29.47 43.45 -31.83
C VAL A 41 30.24 43.21 -30.53
N LYS A 42 30.92 44.23 -29.97
CA LYS A 42 31.58 44.10 -28.65
C LYS A 42 30.59 43.87 -27.52
N SER A 43 29.45 44.56 -27.54
CA SER A 43 28.41 44.39 -26.52
C SER A 43 27.77 43.00 -26.58
N PHE A 44 27.54 42.47 -27.78
CA PHE A 44 27.05 41.10 -27.96
C PHE A 44 28.09 40.07 -27.53
N GLN A 45 29.37 40.28 -27.86
CA GLN A 45 30.45 39.41 -27.39
C GLN A 45 30.54 39.41 -25.86
N ALA A 46 30.36 40.55 -25.20
CA ALA A 46 30.33 40.65 -23.75
C ALA A 46 29.15 39.85 -23.16
N LYS A 47 27.95 39.98 -23.73
CA LYS A 47 26.77 39.20 -23.32
C LYS A 47 26.94 37.70 -23.53
N ILE A 48 27.56 37.29 -24.64
CA ILE A 48 27.86 35.88 -24.92
C ILE A 48 28.79 35.32 -23.84
N ASN A 49 29.87 36.02 -23.53
CA ASN A 49 30.81 35.60 -22.49
C ASN A 49 30.15 35.54 -21.09
N GLU A 50 29.24 36.47 -20.79
CA GLU A 50 28.47 36.47 -19.55
C GLU A 50 27.53 35.27 -19.47
N LEU A 51 26.74 35.02 -20.52
CA LEU A 51 25.83 33.87 -20.61
C LEU A 51 26.59 32.53 -20.58
N GLU A 52 27.76 32.45 -21.20
CA GLU A 52 28.64 31.28 -21.11
C GLU A 52 29.14 31.08 -19.67
N GLY A 53 29.45 32.16 -18.96
CA GLY A 53 29.77 32.15 -17.54
C GLY A 53 28.61 31.66 -16.65
N GLU A 54 27.40 32.13 -16.91
CA GLU A 54 26.18 31.68 -16.21
C GLU A 54 25.88 30.21 -16.49
N ASN A 55 25.92 29.80 -17.75
CA ASN A 55 25.74 28.40 -18.14
C ASN A 55 26.79 27.49 -17.50
N SER A 56 28.03 27.96 -17.35
CA SER A 56 29.08 27.23 -16.64
C SER A 56 28.76 27.07 -15.15
N LYS A 57 28.20 28.10 -14.49
CA LYS A 57 27.72 28.01 -13.09
C LYS A 57 26.57 27.02 -12.96
N PHE A 58 25.60 27.05 -13.88
CA PHE A 58 24.50 26.10 -13.89
C PHE A 58 24.97 24.66 -14.08
N LYS A 59 25.95 24.43 -14.95
CA LYS A 59 26.54 23.11 -15.15
C LYS A 59 27.27 22.59 -13.91
N MET A 60 28.03 23.45 -13.23
CA MET A 60 28.68 23.11 -11.96
C MET A 60 27.64 22.81 -10.87
N LEU A 61 26.57 23.59 -10.83
CA LEU A 61 25.47 23.40 -9.88
C LEU A 61 24.73 22.07 -10.14
N SER A 62 24.44 21.74 -11.40
CA SER A 62 23.79 20.47 -11.75
C SER A 62 24.67 19.27 -11.41
N GLN A 63 25.99 19.36 -11.63
CA GLN A 63 26.93 18.32 -11.23
C GLN A 63 26.94 18.12 -9.71
N ARG A 64 26.96 19.22 -8.94
CA ARG A 64 26.87 19.14 -7.47
C ARG A 64 25.57 18.46 -7.02
N PHE A 65 24.44 18.82 -7.62
CA PHE A 65 23.16 18.17 -7.28
C PHE A 65 23.17 16.67 -7.59
N GLU A 66 23.83 16.26 -8.68
CA GLU A 66 23.99 14.85 -9.03
C GLU A 66 24.89 14.11 -8.03
N GLU A 67 25.96 14.74 -7.55
CA GLU A 67 26.82 14.22 -6.48
C GLU A 67 26.04 14.05 -5.16
N ASP A 68 25.28 15.07 -4.75
CA ASP A 68 24.44 15.01 -3.54
C ASP A 68 23.36 13.92 -3.65
N ALA A 69 22.76 13.74 -4.83
CA ALA A 69 21.80 12.66 -5.09
C ALA A 69 22.45 11.28 -5.00
N ASN A 70 23.67 11.13 -5.51
CA ASN A 70 24.43 9.89 -5.42
C ASN A 70 24.83 9.56 -3.98
N ASP A 71 25.25 10.56 -3.20
CA ASP A 71 25.54 10.38 -1.77
C ASP A 71 24.27 9.99 -1.00
N LEU A 72 23.15 10.65 -1.26
CA LEU A 72 21.87 10.32 -0.64
C LEU A 72 21.43 8.89 -0.99
N ASN A 73 21.58 8.47 -2.24
CA ASN A 73 21.31 7.09 -2.65
C ASN A 73 22.21 6.09 -1.93
N ALA A 74 23.50 6.40 -1.74
CA ALA A 74 24.42 5.57 -0.97
C ALA A 74 23.99 5.47 0.51
N GLN A 75 23.55 6.58 1.11
CA GLN A 75 22.99 6.59 2.46
C GLN A 75 21.71 5.75 2.56
N ILE A 76 20.80 5.85 1.59
CA ILE A 76 19.56 5.05 1.53
C ILE A 76 19.89 3.56 1.44
N VAL A 77 20.85 3.15 0.61
CA VAL A 77 21.28 1.74 0.52
C VAL A 77 21.84 1.26 1.85
N LYS A 78 22.64 2.08 2.53
CA LYS A 78 23.17 1.76 3.87
C LYS A 78 22.06 1.61 4.90
N ILE A 79 21.12 2.54 4.96
CA ILE A 79 19.95 2.49 5.86
C ILE A 79 19.08 1.28 5.55
N THR A 80 18.88 0.95 4.27
CA THR A 80 18.10 -0.22 3.84
C THR A 80 18.77 -1.50 4.32
N LYS A 81 20.09 -1.60 4.18
CA LYS A 81 20.88 -2.72 4.69
C LYS A 81 20.81 -2.82 6.21
N GLU A 82 20.94 -1.70 6.92
CA GLU A 82 20.79 -1.65 8.38
C GLU A 82 19.39 -2.09 8.79
N ARG A 83 18.35 -1.56 8.15
CA ARG A 83 16.95 -1.97 8.35
C ARG A 83 16.78 -3.48 8.13
N ASP A 84 17.34 -4.05 7.07
CA ASP A 84 17.24 -5.48 6.78
C ASP A 84 17.96 -6.31 7.84
N GLN A 85 19.13 -5.88 8.30
CA GLN A 85 19.83 -6.49 9.43
C GLN A 85 19.04 -6.38 10.74
N PHE A 86 18.38 -5.24 10.99
CA PHE A 86 17.50 -5.08 12.15
C PHE A 86 16.25 -5.92 12.02
N LYS A 87 15.71 -6.09 10.80
CA LYS A 87 14.55 -6.95 10.52
C LYS A 87 14.90 -8.43 10.73
N GLU A 88 16.08 -8.86 10.28
CA GLU A 88 16.59 -10.21 10.50
C GLU A 88 16.84 -10.46 12.00
N ARG A 89 17.49 -9.52 12.71
CA ARG A 89 17.63 -9.61 14.17
C ARG A 89 16.30 -9.56 14.90
N ALA A 90 15.34 -8.76 14.43
CA ALA A 90 14.00 -8.70 15.00
C ALA A 90 13.28 -10.03 14.77
N TYR A 91 13.44 -10.66 13.60
CA TYR A 91 12.95 -12.00 13.32
C TYR A 91 13.61 -13.06 14.21
N ASP A 92 14.92 -12.99 14.46
CA ASP A 92 15.63 -13.90 15.37
C ASP A 92 15.25 -13.67 16.85
N ILE A 93 15.01 -12.41 17.24
CA ILE A 93 14.51 -12.05 18.56
C ILE A 93 13.06 -12.50 18.71
N GLU A 94 12.22 -12.32 17.70
CA GLU A 94 10.85 -12.84 17.64
C GLU A 94 10.85 -14.37 17.61
N ALA A 95 11.80 -15.01 16.96
CA ALA A 95 11.95 -16.47 16.91
C ALA A 95 12.50 -17.05 18.22
N SER A 96 13.38 -16.33 18.93
CA SER A 96 13.90 -16.72 20.25
C SER A 96 12.95 -16.34 21.39
N ALA A 97 12.21 -15.24 21.25
CA ALA A 97 11.04 -14.93 22.07
C ALA A 97 9.94 -15.94 21.78
N SER A 98 9.75 -16.37 20.53
CA SER A 98 8.87 -17.47 20.15
C SER A 98 9.38 -18.78 20.76
N SER A 99 10.66 -19.13 20.72
CA SER A 99 11.15 -20.35 21.40
C SER A 99 11.03 -20.31 22.93
N LYS A 100 10.99 -19.11 23.51
CA LYS A 100 10.80 -18.88 24.95
C LYS A 100 9.32 -18.72 25.34
N ALA A 101 8.46 -18.30 24.41
CA ALA A 101 7.00 -18.19 24.50
C ALA A 101 6.28 -19.44 23.96
N ILE A 102 6.98 -20.35 23.27
CA ILE A 102 6.55 -21.71 22.91
C ILE A 102 6.31 -22.53 24.20
N GLY A 103 6.79 -22.05 25.35
CA GLY A 103 6.36 -22.56 26.65
C GLY A 103 5.00 -22.05 27.14
N GLU A 104 4.43 -20.94 26.61
CA GLU A 104 3.31 -20.26 27.29
C GLU A 104 2.33 -19.38 26.45
N SER A 105 2.35 -19.34 25.10
CA SER A 105 1.24 -18.68 24.37
C SER A 105 0.88 -19.27 23.00
N GLU A 106 -0.36 -19.78 22.94
CA GLU A 106 -1.15 -20.33 21.82
C GLU A 106 -0.64 -21.62 21.16
N GLU A 107 -0.59 -22.69 21.95
CA GLU A 107 -1.11 -23.96 21.43
C GLU A 107 -2.51 -23.68 20.85
N PHE A 108 -2.72 -23.98 19.56
CA PHE A 108 -4.05 -24.02 18.97
C PHE A 108 -4.87 -24.95 19.85
N LYS A 109 -5.70 -24.38 20.73
CA LYS A 109 -6.50 -25.16 21.66
C LYS A 109 -7.50 -25.93 20.80
N ASP A 110 -7.22 -27.21 20.61
CA ASP A 110 -8.04 -28.14 19.84
C ASP A 110 -9.42 -28.33 20.49
N TYR A 111 -9.65 -27.77 21.67
CA TYR A 111 -10.89 -27.87 22.42
C TYR A 111 -11.26 -26.55 23.12
N TYR A 112 -12.52 -26.15 23.05
CA TYR A 112 -13.05 -25.04 23.84
C TYR A 112 -13.95 -25.58 24.94
N ASP A 113 -14.12 -24.82 26.01
CA ASP A 113 -15.09 -25.17 27.05
C ASP A 113 -16.49 -25.19 26.43
N ILE A 114 -17.36 -26.08 26.90
CA ILE A 114 -18.69 -26.25 26.28
C ILE A 114 -19.53 -24.98 26.30
N GLU A 115 -19.29 -24.08 27.26
CA GLU A 115 -19.94 -22.77 27.35
C GLU A 115 -19.47 -21.73 26.31
N GLU A 116 -18.46 -22.05 25.49
CA GLU A 116 -18.08 -21.23 24.33
C GLU A 116 -19.16 -21.25 23.23
N ILE A 117 -19.98 -22.30 23.19
CA ILE A 117 -21.11 -22.41 22.26
C ILE A 117 -22.24 -21.50 22.76
N GLU A 118 -22.69 -20.60 21.89
CA GLU A 118 -23.80 -19.70 22.22
C GLU A 118 -25.07 -20.48 22.57
N GLY A 119 -25.77 -20.00 23.59
CA GLY A 119 -26.91 -20.68 24.18
C GLY A 119 -26.57 -21.75 25.21
N ILE A 120 -25.30 -22.16 25.38
CA ILE A 120 -24.87 -23.05 26.48
C ILE A 120 -24.37 -22.22 27.67
N GLY A 121 -25.29 -21.84 28.55
CA GLY A 121 -24.93 -21.28 29.86
C GLY A 121 -24.46 -22.35 30.86
N LYS A 122 -23.92 -21.89 32.00
CA LYS A 122 -23.45 -22.76 33.12
C LYS A 122 -24.44 -23.86 33.53
N GLY A 123 -25.74 -23.60 33.44
CA GLY A 123 -26.78 -24.57 33.77
C GLY A 123 -26.82 -25.77 32.80
N PHE A 124 -26.75 -25.50 31.49
CA PHE A 124 -26.66 -26.55 30.46
C PHE A 124 -25.28 -27.22 30.50
N GLY A 125 -24.21 -26.43 30.62
CA GLY A 125 -22.85 -26.95 30.74
C GLY A 125 -22.67 -27.90 31.93
N LYS A 126 -23.31 -27.66 33.08
CA LYS A 126 -23.30 -28.62 34.21
C LYS A 126 -23.97 -29.95 33.85
N ARG A 127 -25.06 -29.94 33.06
CA ARG A 127 -25.76 -31.16 32.64
C ARG A 127 -24.98 -31.93 31.60
N LEU A 128 -24.38 -31.25 30.63
CA LEU A 128 -23.48 -31.85 29.65
C LEU A 128 -22.28 -32.53 30.32
N ARG A 129 -21.67 -31.90 31.32
CA ARG A 129 -20.57 -32.51 32.10
C ARG A 129 -20.99 -33.77 32.85
N SER A 130 -22.27 -33.96 33.18
CA SER A 130 -22.74 -35.19 33.84
C SER A 130 -22.76 -36.43 32.95
N ILE A 131 -22.60 -36.24 31.63
CA ILE A 131 -22.42 -37.31 30.63
C ILE A 131 -21.04 -37.21 29.94
N ASP A 132 -20.07 -36.63 30.66
CA ASP A 132 -18.68 -36.40 30.23
C ASP A 132 -18.56 -35.57 28.94
N ILE A 133 -19.41 -34.55 28.78
CA ILE A 133 -19.26 -33.52 27.74
C ILE A 133 -18.83 -32.22 28.42
N ALA A 134 -17.53 -31.96 28.46
CA ALA A 134 -16.96 -30.75 29.05
C ALA A 134 -16.51 -29.73 28.01
N THR A 135 -16.25 -30.18 26.79
CA THR A 135 -15.66 -29.38 25.72
C THR A 135 -16.42 -29.51 24.40
N THR A 136 -16.12 -28.62 23.44
CA THR A 136 -16.65 -28.68 22.08
C THR A 136 -16.28 -29.97 21.36
N THR A 137 -15.08 -30.51 21.59
CA THR A 137 -14.64 -31.79 21.01
C THR A 137 -15.34 -32.97 21.64
N ASP A 138 -15.57 -32.96 22.96
CA ASP A 138 -16.37 -34.00 23.62
C ASP A 138 -17.79 -34.04 23.03
N LEU A 139 -18.39 -32.87 22.77
CA LEU A 139 -19.72 -32.80 22.18
C LEU A 139 -19.75 -33.43 20.79
N LEU A 140 -18.77 -33.14 19.94
CA LEU A 140 -18.65 -33.73 18.61
C LEU A 140 -18.44 -35.25 18.69
N ALA A 141 -17.54 -35.70 19.58
CA ALA A 141 -17.24 -37.11 19.77
C ALA A 141 -18.43 -37.91 20.32
N LYS A 142 -19.26 -37.29 21.18
CA LYS A 142 -20.43 -37.92 21.82
C LYS A 142 -21.75 -37.54 21.14
N SER A 143 -21.73 -37.21 19.85
CA SER A 143 -22.94 -36.93 19.07
C SER A 143 -22.90 -37.55 17.66
N THR A 144 -22.10 -38.60 17.49
CA THR A 144 -21.90 -39.29 16.21
C THR A 144 -23.07 -40.20 15.85
N THR A 145 -23.75 -40.77 16.86
CA THR A 145 -24.90 -41.67 16.68
C THR A 145 -26.22 -41.02 17.07
N LEU A 146 -27.34 -41.60 16.64
CA LEU A 146 -28.68 -41.13 17.01
C LEU A 146 -28.92 -41.33 18.51
N GLU A 147 -28.48 -42.46 19.06
CA GLU A 147 -28.61 -42.80 20.47
C GLU A 147 -27.85 -41.82 21.38
N GLU A 148 -26.65 -41.42 20.96
CA GLU A 148 -25.84 -40.41 21.64
C GLU A 148 -26.52 -39.04 21.66
N ARG A 149 -27.07 -38.60 20.52
CA ARG A 149 -27.83 -37.35 20.43
C ARG A 149 -29.08 -37.38 21.30
N GLU A 150 -29.81 -38.50 21.31
CA GLU A 150 -30.96 -38.68 22.20
C GLU A 150 -30.59 -38.60 23.68
N LEU A 151 -29.43 -39.16 24.06
CA LEU A 151 -28.93 -39.06 25.42
C LEU A 151 -28.66 -37.61 25.82
N ILE A 152 -28.04 -36.82 24.94
CA ILE A 152 -27.81 -35.38 25.16
C ILE A 152 -29.15 -34.67 25.32
N ILE A 153 -30.10 -34.86 24.40
CA ILE A 153 -31.43 -34.24 24.43
C ILE A 153 -32.14 -34.53 25.76
N LYS A 154 -32.20 -35.80 26.19
CA LYS A 154 -32.84 -36.23 27.43
C LYS A 154 -32.14 -35.66 28.68
N THR A 155 -30.81 -35.62 28.67
CA THR A 155 -30.00 -35.14 29.80
C THR A 155 -30.16 -33.63 29.98
N VAL A 156 -30.08 -32.87 28.88
CA VAL A 156 -30.08 -31.40 28.93
C VAL A 156 -31.51 -30.84 29.01
N LYS A 157 -32.50 -31.64 28.59
CA LYS A 157 -33.95 -31.35 28.58
C LYS A 157 -34.31 -30.17 27.67
N VAL A 158 -33.92 -30.28 26.41
CA VAL A 158 -34.14 -29.26 25.37
C VAL A 158 -34.69 -29.92 24.10
N GLU A 159 -35.19 -29.11 23.18
CA GLU A 159 -35.64 -29.59 21.87
C GLU A 159 -34.48 -30.12 21.02
N PRO A 160 -34.71 -31.15 20.17
CA PRO A 160 -33.66 -31.73 19.32
C PRO A 160 -32.92 -30.71 18.46
N VAL A 161 -33.65 -29.74 17.89
CA VAL A 161 -33.10 -28.68 17.04
C VAL A 161 -32.03 -27.86 17.77
N LEU A 162 -32.17 -27.64 19.08
CA LEU A 162 -31.19 -26.88 19.84
C LEU A 162 -29.88 -27.67 20.01
N VAL A 163 -29.97 -28.98 20.19
CA VAL A 163 -28.78 -29.85 20.26
C VAL A 163 -28.09 -29.93 18.90
N GLU A 164 -28.87 -30.00 17.81
CA GLU A 164 -28.31 -29.94 16.45
C GLU A 164 -27.56 -28.63 16.20
N ALA A 165 -28.13 -27.49 16.60
CA ALA A 165 -27.46 -26.19 16.50
C ALA A 165 -26.14 -26.15 17.31
N TRP A 166 -26.13 -26.70 18.52
CA TRP A 166 -24.90 -26.81 19.33
C TRP A 166 -23.83 -27.67 18.66
N ILE A 167 -24.21 -28.80 18.06
CA ILE A 167 -23.28 -29.67 17.32
C ILE A 167 -22.72 -28.95 16.10
N ASN A 168 -23.57 -28.26 15.33
CA ASN A 168 -23.17 -27.48 14.16
C ASN A 168 -22.17 -26.38 14.56
N MET A 169 -22.49 -25.61 15.61
CA MET A 169 -21.58 -24.57 16.12
C MET A 169 -20.27 -25.16 16.64
N ALA A 170 -20.30 -26.28 17.37
CA ALA A 170 -19.09 -26.97 17.80
C ALA A 170 -18.22 -27.39 16.61
N ASN A 171 -18.85 -27.85 15.51
CA ASN A 171 -18.13 -28.22 14.30
C ASN A 171 -17.45 -27.01 13.65
N LEU A 172 -18.14 -25.87 13.58
CA LEU A 172 -17.62 -24.63 12.99
C LEU A 172 -16.51 -23.97 13.82
N ILE A 173 -16.56 -24.09 15.15
CA ILE A 173 -15.55 -23.50 16.06
C ILE A 173 -14.14 -24.07 15.82
N GLN A 174 -14.03 -25.26 15.22
CA GLN A 174 -12.74 -25.83 14.81
C GLN A 174 -12.02 -24.97 13.76
N VAL A 175 -12.74 -24.11 13.03
CA VAL A 175 -12.13 -23.17 12.09
C VAL A 175 -11.52 -22.00 12.88
N PRO A 176 -10.23 -21.68 12.68
CA PRO A 176 -9.60 -20.51 13.30
C PRO A 176 -10.40 -19.22 13.04
N GLY A 177 -10.60 -18.43 14.09
CA GLY A 177 -11.34 -17.16 14.01
C GLY A 177 -12.87 -17.27 14.12
N ILE A 178 -13.45 -18.47 14.16
CA ILE A 178 -14.90 -18.68 14.35
C ILE A 178 -15.18 -19.05 15.81
N ARG A 179 -15.85 -18.18 16.56
CA ARG A 179 -16.20 -18.41 17.98
C ARG A 179 -17.61 -17.94 18.27
N GLY A 180 -18.21 -18.45 19.36
CA GLY A 180 -19.50 -18.02 19.91
C GLY A 180 -20.50 -17.50 18.88
N GLN A 181 -20.78 -16.19 18.93
CA GLN A 181 -21.78 -15.51 18.09
C GLN A 181 -21.56 -15.66 16.59
N PHE A 182 -20.31 -15.78 16.11
CA PHE A 182 -20.06 -16.00 14.68
C PHE A 182 -20.40 -17.43 14.27
N ALA A 183 -20.17 -18.42 15.13
CA ALA A 183 -20.62 -19.79 14.88
C ALA A 183 -22.15 -19.84 14.82
N GLU A 184 -22.84 -19.15 15.74
CA GLU A 184 -24.31 -19.04 15.74
C GLU A 184 -24.83 -18.34 14.48
N LEU A 185 -24.20 -17.24 14.07
CA LEU A 185 -24.60 -16.53 12.86
C LEU A 185 -24.40 -17.35 11.59
N LEU A 186 -23.33 -18.15 11.51
CA LEU A 186 -23.10 -19.09 10.41
C LEU A 186 -24.17 -20.18 10.37
N GLU A 187 -24.48 -20.77 11.52
CA GLU A 187 -25.53 -21.78 11.68
C GLU A 187 -26.90 -21.23 11.24
N ALA A 188 -27.28 -20.05 11.74
CA ALA A 188 -28.50 -19.35 11.34
C ALA A 188 -28.48 -18.95 9.86
N SER A 189 -27.30 -18.77 9.27
CA SER A 189 -27.12 -18.57 7.84
C SER A 189 -27.11 -19.87 7.03
N GLY A 190 -27.47 -21.00 7.64
CA GLY A 190 -27.59 -22.31 7.00
C GLY A 190 -26.26 -22.98 6.69
N ILE A 191 -25.18 -22.59 7.36
CA ILE A 191 -23.88 -23.26 7.30
C ILE A 191 -23.79 -24.15 8.53
N THR A 192 -23.89 -25.46 8.34
CA THR A 192 -24.00 -26.43 9.45
C THR A 192 -22.76 -27.29 9.64
N SER A 193 -21.79 -27.21 8.72
CA SER A 193 -20.54 -27.97 8.79
C SER A 193 -19.35 -27.24 8.17
N ILE A 194 -18.13 -27.66 8.51
CA ILE A 194 -16.88 -27.18 7.87
C ILE A 194 -16.93 -27.41 6.35
N ASP A 195 -17.41 -28.58 5.89
CA ASP A 195 -17.57 -28.86 4.46
C ASP A 195 -18.48 -27.85 3.77
N SER A 196 -19.62 -27.54 4.40
CA SER A 196 -20.58 -26.58 3.85
C SER A 196 -19.98 -25.18 3.78
N LEU A 197 -19.15 -24.79 4.74
CA LEU A 197 -18.43 -23.53 4.77
C LEU A 197 -17.36 -23.46 3.67
N ALA A 198 -16.55 -24.52 3.52
CA ALA A 198 -15.46 -24.60 2.54
C ALA A 198 -15.93 -24.44 1.09
N GLN A 199 -17.20 -24.76 0.81
CA GLN A 199 -17.81 -24.66 -0.52
C GLN A 199 -18.43 -23.28 -0.82
N GLN A 200 -18.47 -22.37 0.14
CA GLN A 200 -19.11 -21.06 -0.04
C GLN A 200 -18.26 -20.09 -0.88
N LYS A 201 -18.94 -19.08 -1.42
CA LYS A 201 -18.30 -17.89 -1.97
C LYS A 201 -18.31 -16.77 -0.92
N PRO A 202 -17.18 -16.10 -0.66
CA PRO A 202 -17.09 -15.08 0.39
C PRO A 202 -18.14 -13.97 0.28
N SER A 203 -18.33 -13.40 -0.93
CA SER A 203 -19.31 -12.35 -1.20
C SER A 203 -20.73 -12.77 -0.83
N ASP A 204 -21.13 -13.96 -1.27
CA ASP A 204 -22.49 -14.48 -1.15
C ASP A 204 -22.81 -14.81 0.31
N LEU A 205 -21.87 -15.47 1.00
CA LEU A 205 -22.01 -15.80 2.42
C LEU A 205 -22.05 -14.54 3.28
N THR A 206 -21.18 -13.56 3.02
CA THR A 206 -21.15 -12.29 3.76
C THR A 206 -22.49 -11.55 3.62
N GLN A 207 -23.04 -11.47 2.41
CA GLN A 207 -24.34 -10.86 2.19
C GLN A 207 -25.45 -11.62 2.91
N LYS A 208 -25.44 -12.96 2.87
CA LYS A 208 -26.42 -13.80 3.57
C LYS A 208 -26.37 -13.59 5.08
N MET A 209 -25.18 -13.64 5.68
CA MET A 209 -24.97 -13.41 7.11
C MET A 209 -25.45 -12.02 7.53
N LYS A 210 -25.20 -10.99 6.71
CA LYS A 210 -25.72 -9.64 6.96
C LYS A 210 -27.25 -9.62 7.02
N VAL A 211 -27.93 -10.22 6.04
CA VAL A 211 -29.40 -10.26 6.00
C VAL A 211 -29.99 -11.03 7.18
N VAL A 212 -29.36 -12.13 7.59
CA VAL A 212 -29.77 -12.90 8.78
C VAL A 212 -29.56 -12.08 10.04
N ASN A 213 -28.40 -11.45 10.20
CA ASN A 213 -28.08 -10.67 11.39
C ASN A 213 -28.92 -9.39 11.53
N GLU A 214 -29.34 -8.78 10.42
CA GLU A 214 -30.30 -7.66 10.42
C GLU A 214 -31.68 -8.07 10.96
N LYS A 215 -32.08 -9.34 10.80
CA LYS A 215 -33.37 -9.86 11.28
C LYS A 215 -33.30 -10.44 12.68
N GLU A 216 -32.22 -11.14 12.99
CA GLU A 216 -32.11 -11.97 14.19
C GLU A 216 -31.14 -11.43 15.24
N HIS A 217 -30.29 -10.46 14.88
CA HIS A 217 -29.35 -9.78 15.78
C HIS A 217 -28.44 -10.73 16.57
N ARG A 218 -27.93 -11.79 15.91
CA ARG A 218 -27.03 -12.80 16.50
C ARG A 218 -25.70 -12.22 16.94
N THR A 219 -25.18 -11.24 16.20
CA THR A 219 -23.90 -10.57 16.49
C THR A 219 -24.11 -9.06 16.53
N ARG A 220 -23.31 -8.37 17.36
CA ARG A 220 -23.32 -6.90 17.40
C ARG A 220 -22.75 -6.27 16.12
N VAL A 221 -21.82 -6.96 15.45
CA VAL A 221 -21.08 -6.48 14.29
C VAL A 221 -21.11 -7.55 13.21
N ASN A 222 -21.45 -7.17 11.99
CA ASN A 222 -21.39 -8.08 10.84
C ASN A 222 -19.92 -8.39 10.49
N PRO A 223 -19.59 -9.64 10.12
CA PRO A 223 -18.26 -9.97 9.65
C PRO A 223 -17.95 -9.25 8.32
N THR A 224 -16.68 -8.93 8.10
CA THR A 224 -16.21 -8.40 6.80
C THR A 224 -16.06 -9.53 5.79
N GLU A 225 -16.07 -9.19 4.50
CA GLU A 225 -15.83 -10.19 3.45
C GLU A 225 -14.44 -10.84 3.57
N GLU A 226 -13.44 -10.08 4.01
CA GLU A 226 -12.08 -10.57 4.29
C GLU A 226 -12.07 -11.63 5.40
N MET A 227 -12.76 -11.37 6.52
CA MET A 227 -12.90 -12.35 7.61
C MET A 227 -13.58 -13.64 7.11
N VAL A 228 -14.66 -13.49 6.33
CA VAL A 228 -15.38 -14.64 5.76
C VAL A 228 -14.51 -15.42 4.77
N PHE A 229 -13.70 -14.71 3.97
CA PHE A 229 -12.72 -15.34 3.07
C PHE A 229 -11.70 -16.18 3.86
N GLU A 230 -11.13 -15.64 4.94
CA GLU A 230 -10.18 -16.37 5.79
C GLU A 230 -10.80 -17.62 6.41
N TRP A 231 -12.04 -17.54 6.89
CA TRP A 231 -12.77 -18.69 7.41
C TRP A 231 -12.98 -19.78 6.36
N ILE A 232 -13.35 -19.39 5.13
CA ILE A 232 -13.53 -20.34 4.02
C ILE A 232 -12.19 -20.97 3.63
N ASP A 233 -11.11 -20.20 3.57
CA ASP A 233 -9.76 -20.72 3.25
C ASP A 233 -9.25 -21.67 4.33
N ALA A 234 -9.49 -21.36 5.61
CA ALA A 234 -9.15 -22.23 6.71
C ALA A 234 -10.01 -23.51 6.71
N ALA A 235 -11.31 -23.41 6.45
CA ALA A 235 -12.20 -24.57 6.32
C ALA A 235 -11.74 -25.52 5.21
N LYS A 236 -11.31 -25.00 4.06
CA LYS A 236 -10.76 -25.81 2.95
C LYS A 236 -9.51 -26.61 3.30
N LYS A 237 -8.75 -26.20 4.32
CA LYS A 237 -7.55 -26.91 4.79
C LYS A 237 -7.86 -28.03 5.76
N LEU A 238 -9.08 -28.06 6.30
CA LEU A 238 -9.54 -29.04 7.27
C LEU A 238 -10.32 -30.21 6.64
N VAL A 239 -10.66 -30.11 5.34
CA VAL A 239 -11.51 -31.06 4.60
C VAL A 239 -10.76 -31.71 3.43
#